data_AF-A0AAN6KDI2-F1
#
_entry.id   AF-A0AAN6KDI2-F1
#
_cell.length_a   1.000
_cell.length_b   1.000
_cell.length_c   1.000
_cell.angle_alpha   90.00
_cell.angle_beta   90.00
_cell.angle_gamma   90.00
#
_symmetry.space_group_name_H-M   'P 1'
#
loop_
_entity.id
_entity.type
_entity.pdbx_description
1 polymer ?
#
loop_
_entity_poly.entity_id
_entity_poly.type
_entity_poly.pdbx_seq_one_letter_code
_entity_poly.pdbx_strand_id
1 'polypeptide(L)'
;MERAEELNPSVPVMDGKYPVYRSREEPATALNITGIVCLNDFGSARSASTGHQDWSMPDTYRAPEILMSVPWGFGVDTWSIGILILELLEGRNLFYPIDEVRNQYVLPLALAQYIAVLGLPPLWMIQETTNPTIPTFFDSQGKTHIQCI
;
A
#
# COMPACT_ATOMS: atom_id res chain seq x y z
N MET A 1 23.90 -9.36 -2.42
CA MET A 1 23.77 -8.21 -3.34
C MET A 1 24.51 -6.94 -2.89
N GLU A 2 24.02 -6.21 -1.87
CA GLU A 2 24.51 -4.86 -1.51
C GLU A 2 26.00 -4.80 -1.19
N ARG A 3 26.50 -5.72 -0.35
CA ARG A 3 27.93 -5.77 -0.01
C ARG A 3 28.83 -6.02 -1.22
N ALA A 4 28.34 -6.72 -2.24
CA ALA A 4 29.08 -6.94 -3.48
C ALA A 4 29.04 -5.69 -4.40
N GLU A 5 27.96 -4.89 -4.32
CA GLU A 5 27.86 -3.59 -4.99
C GLU A 5 28.76 -2.54 -4.30
N GLU A 6 28.87 -2.56 -2.97
CA GLU A 6 29.83 -1.72 -2.23
C GLU A 6 31.29 -2.04 -2.59
N LEU A 7 31.62 -3.33 -2.72
CA LEU A 7 32.97 -3.78 -3.05
C LEU A 7 33.34 -3.56 -4.52
N ASN A 8 32.36 -3.64 -5.42
CA ASN A 8 32.57 -3.47 -6.86
C ASN A 8 31.31 -2.85 -7.50
N PRO A 9 31.19 -1.51 -7.53
CA PRO A 9 29.99 -0.85 -8.02
C PRO A 9 29.79 -1.06 -9.51
N SER A 10 28.56 -1.34 -9.90
CA SER A 10 28.15 -1.51 -11.28
C SER A 10 28.20 -0.16 -12.01
N VAL A 11 28.59 -0.17 -13.28
CA VAL A 11 28.60 1.07 -14.09
C VAL A 11 27.16 1.56 -14.25
N PRO A 12 26.82 2.77 -13.77
CA PRO A 12 25.47 3.29 -13.91
C PRO A 12 25.21 3.75 -15.35
N VAL A 13 23.96 3.64 -15.78
CA VAL A 13 23.43 4.34 -16.95
C VAL A 13 22.90 5.68 -16.50
N MET A 14 23.24 6.76 -17.20
CA MET A 14 22.75 8.10 -16.83
C MET A 14 21.37 8.36 -17.43
N ASP A 15 20.39 8.67 -16.59
CA ASP A 15 19.09 9.23 -16.99
C ASP A 15 19.03 10.71 -16.57
N GLY A 16 19.33 11.60 -17.52
CA GLY A 16 19.55 13.01 -17.25
C GLY A 16 20.70 13.24 -16.27
N LYS A 17 20.40 13.71 -15.05
CA LYS A 17 21.37 13.95 -13.96
C LYS A 17 21.44 12.81 -12.93
N TYR A 18 20.64 11.75 -13.09
CA TYR A 18 20.50 10.69 -12.11
C TYR A 18 21.19 9.41 -12.61
N PRO A 19 22.08 8.80 -11.82
CA PRO A 19 22.65 7.50 -12.15
C PRO A 19 21.63 6.38 -11.87
N VAL A 20 21.37 5.55 -12.87
CA VAL A 20 20.52 4.36 -12.79
C VAL A 20 21.42 3.12 -12.82
N TYR A 21 21.41 2.33 -11.76
CA TYR A 21 22.23 1.12 -11.64
C TYR A 21 21.42 -0.09 -12.10
N ARG A 22 22.05 -1.00 -12.86
CA ARG A 22 21.44 -2.29 -13.18
C ARG A 22 21.50 -3.18 -11.93
N SER A 23 20.37 -3.77 -11.55
CA SER A 23 20.33 -4.79 -10.49
C SER A 23 21.25 -5.95 -10.86
N ARG A 24 22.14 -6.34 -9.94
CA ARG A 24 22.98 -7.54 -10.11
C ARG A 24 22.10 -8.78 -10.19
N GLU A 25 22.44 -9.68 -11.10
CA GLU A 25 21.84 -11.01 -11.14
C GLU A 25 22.19 -11.73 -9.84
N GLU A 26 21.17 -12.06 -9.05
CA GLU A 26 21.32 -13.01 -7.95
C GLU A 26 21.57 -14.39 -8.59
N PRO A 27 22.64 -15.12 -8.21
CA PRO A 27 22.84 -16.47 -8.71
C PRO A 27 21.60 -17.29 -8.34
N ALA A 28 21.11 -18.17 -9.22
CA ALA A 28 19.87 -18.95 -9.03
C ALA A 28 19.83 -19.77 -7.71
N THR A 29 20.96 -19.93 -7.03
CA THR A 29 21.13 -20.51 -5.69
C THR A 29 20.83 -19.57 -4.52
N ALA A 30 20.57 -18.28 -4.75
CA ALA A 30 20.23 -17.29 -3.73
C ALA A 30 18.80 -17.45 -3.20
N LEU A 31 17.95 -18.18 -3.93
CA LEU A 31 16.67 -18.68 -3.41
C LEU A 31 16.86 -19.96 -2.57
N ASN A 32 18.03 -20.16 -1.95
CA ASN A 32 18.07 -21.00 -0.76
C ASN A 32 17.17 -20.33 0.26
N ILE A 33 16.01 -20.94 0.54
CA ILE A 33 15.10 -20.51 1.60
C ILE A 33 15.85 -20.70 2.92
N THR A 34 16.69 -19.74 3.27
CA THR A 34 17.44 -19.71 4.53
C THR A 34 16.53 -19.42 5.72
N GLY A 35 15.26 -19.06 5.45
CA GLY A 35 14.31 -18.56 6.45
C GLY A 35 14.56 -17.09 6.83
N ILE A 36 15.56 -16.43 6.24
CA ILE A 36 15.88 -15.03 6.51
C ILE A 36 15.00 -14.15 5.61
N VAL A 37 14.15 -13.33 6.25
CA VAL A 37 13.34 -12.32 5.57
C VAL A 37 14.05 -10.97 5.68
N CYS A 38 14.31 -10.35 4.53
CA CYS A 38 14.87 -9.00 4.45
C CYS A 38 13.86 -8.10 3.74
N LEU A 39 13.57 -6.93 4.33
CA LEU A 39 12.83 -5.88 3.63
C LEU A 39 13.72 -5.27 2.55
N ASN A 40 13.14 -5.04 1.39
CA ASN A 40 13.81 -4.46 0.23
C ASN A 40 12.89 -3.43 -0.44
N ASP A 41 13.40 -2.74 -1.46
CA ASP A 41 12.68 -1.76 -2.27
C ASP A 41 12.18 -0.55 -1.48
N PHE A 42 13.13 0.25 -1.01
CA PHE A 42 12.87 1.54 -0.37
C PHE A 42 12.63 2.67 -1.40
N GLY A 43 12.36 2.35 -2.68
CA GLY A 43 12.14 3.35 -3.73
C GLY A 43 10.94 4.25 -3.47
N SER A 44 9.97 3.76 -2.70
CA SER A 44 8.79 4.52 -2.26
C SER A 44 8.87 5.01 -0.80
N ALA A 45 10.01 4.82 -0.13
CA ALA A 45 10.18 5.28 1.25
C ALA A 45 10.02 6.80 1.35
N ARG A 46 9.53 7.26 2.51
CA ARG A 46 9.30 8.67 2.81
C ARG A 46 9.84 9.02 4.19
N SER A 47 10.14 10.31 4.39
CA SER A 47 10.51 10.80 5.72
C SER A 47 9.33 10.71 6.68
N ALA A 48 9.55 10.18 7.88
CA ALA A 48 8.52 10.14 8.93
C ALA A 48 8.21 11.52 9.54
N SER A 49 9.06 12.52 9.31
CA SER A 49 8.90 13.87 9.88
C SER A 49 7.89 14.77 9.15
N THR A 50 7.41 14.34 7.99
CA THR A 50 6.47 15.09 7.14
C THR A 50 5.12 14.37 7.10
N GLY A 51 4.02 15.11 7.18
CA GLY A 51 2.70 14.55 6.86
C GLY A 51 2.56 14.31 5.37
N HIS A 52 2.02 13.15 4.99
CA HIS A 52 1.83 12.73 3.60
C HIS A 52 0.34 12.64 3.27
N GLN A 53 -0.02 12.89 2.01
CA GLN A 53 -1.42 12.83 1.55
C GLN A 53 -1.55 12.29 0.12
N ASP A 54 -0.44 11.86 -0.49
CA ASP A 54 -0.42 11.25 -1.80
C ASP A 54 -0.99 9.82 -1.78
N TRP A 55 -1.45 9.38 -2.96
CA TRP A 55 -1.91 8.03 -3.19
C TRP A 55 -0.71 7.08 -3.27
N SER A 56 -0.45 6.38 -2.18
CA SER A 56 0.69 5.47 -2.02
C SER A 56 0.23 4.05 -1.70
N MET A 57 1.19 3.15 -1.60
CA MET A 57 1.05 1.70 -1.35
C MET A 57 0.46 0.90 -2.53
N PRO A 58 0.79 -0.40 -2.63
CA PRO A 58 0.11 -1.30 -3.55
C PRO A 58 -1.38 -1.46 -3.20
N ASP A 59 -2.18 -1.77 -4.21
CA ASP A 59 -3.65 -1.79 -4.13
C ASP A 59 -4.22 -2.72 -3.06
N THR A 60 -3.62 -3.89 -2.86
CA THR A 60 -4.08 -4.91 -1.91
C THR A 60 -3.67 -4.65 -0.46
N TYR A 61 -2.67 -3.80 -0.23
CA TYR A 61 -2.11 -3.50 1.10
C TYR A 61 -2.43 -2.09 1.57
N ARG A 62 -3.20 -1.31 0.81
CA ARG A 62 -3.38 0.13 1.05
C ARG A 62 -4.08 0.41 2.37
N ALA A 63 -3.55 1.32 3.17
CA ALA A 63 -4.16 1.69 4.45
C ALA A 63 -5.48 2.49 4.26
N PRO A 64 -6.45 2.39 5.20
CA PRO A 64 -7.74 3.08 5.10
C PRO A 64 -7.59 4.60 5.06
N GLU A 65 -6.61 5.19 5.75
CA GLU A 65 -6.34 6.63 5.70
C GLU A 65 -5.94 7.10 4.30
N ILE A 66 -5.17 6.31 3.54
CA ILE A 66 -4.84 6.63 2.15
C ILE A 66 -6.08 6.51 1.27
N LEU A 67 -6.87 5.45 1.44
CA LEU A 67 -8.13 5.23 0.74
C LEU A 67 -9.09 6.42 0.91
N MET A 68 -9.15 6.95 2.13
CA MET A 68 -9.97 8.09 2.52
C MET A 68 -9.28 9.44 2.25
N SER A 69 -8.10 9.48 1.65
CA SER A 69 -7.31 10.71 1.42
C SER A 69 -7.11 11.56 2.69
N VAL A 70 -7.03 10.91 3.83
CA VAL A 70 -6.65 11.49 5.13
C VAL A 70 -5.13 11.48 5.23
N PRO A 71 -4.51 12.51 5.85
CA PRO A 71 -3.07 12.52 6.07
C PRO A 71 -2.58 11.24 6.76
N TRP A 72 -1.47 10.70 6.26
CA TRP A 72 -0.93 9.43 6.71
C TRP A 72 0.52 9.55 7.16
N GLY A 73 0.97 8.58 7.96
CA GLY A 73 2.32 8.47 8.51
C GLY A 73 2.75 7.02 8.62
N PHE A 74 3.68 6.70 9.53
CA PHE A 74 4.23 5.33 9.68
C PHE A 74 3.19 4.23 10.02
N GLY A 75 1.98 4.60 10.43
CA GLY A 75 0.88 3.66 10.69
C GLY A 75 0.53 2.80 9.47
N VAL A 76 0.71 3.33 8.26
CA VAL A 76 0.45 2.61 7.01
C VAL A 76 1.33 1.37 6.84
N ASP A 77 2.54 1.39 7.39
CA ASP A 77 3.47 0.24 7.35
C ASP A 77 3.03 -0.84 8.35
N THR A 78 2.47 -0.44 9.49
CA THR A 78 1.89 -1.39 10.46
C THR A 78 0.66 -2.06 9.87
N TRP A 79 -0.17 -1.29 9.15
CA TRP A 79 -1.32 -1.82 8.42
C TRP A 79 -0.89 -2.86 7.38
N SER A 80 0.07 -2.54 6.50
CA SER A 80 0.50 -3.46 5.43
C SER A 80 1.08 -4.77 5.97
N ILE A 81 1.84 -4.72 7.07
CA ILE A 81 2.33 -5.92 7.76
C ILE A 81 1.16 -6.76 8.29
N GLY A 82 0.12 -6.14 8.86
CA GLY A 82 -1.07 -6.84 9.31
C GLY A 82 -1.79 -7.57 8.17
N ILE A 83 -1.97 -6.91 7.02
CA ILE A 83 -2.54 -7.52 5.82
C ILE A 83 -1.68 -8.68 5.32
N LEU A 84 -0.35 -8.50 5.27
CA LEU A 84 0.60 -9.55 4.87
C LEU A 84 0.48 -10.79 5.76
N ILE A 85 0.41 -10.62 7.09
CA ILE A 85 0.25 -11.74 8.02
C ILE A 85 -1.07 -12.48 7.75
N LEU A 86 -2.17 -11.75 7.57
CA LEU A 86 -3.47 -12.36 7.29
C LEU A 86 -3.50 -13.09 5.94
N GLU A 87 -2.87 -12.52 4.91
CA GLU A 87 -2.72 -13.18 3.62
C GLU A 87 -1.93 -14.48 3.70
N LEU A 88 -0.82 -14.49 4.46
CA LEU A 88 -0.03 -15.70 4.68
C LEU A 88 -0.82 -16.79 5.43
N LEU A 89 -1.73 -16.40 6.33
CA LEU A 89 -2.58 -17.34 7.07
C LEU A 89 -3.74 -17.87 6.22
N GLU A 90 -4.37 -17.01 5.43
CA GLU A 90 -5.55 -17.34 4.61
C GLU A 90 -5.16 -17.99 3.26
N GLY A 91 -3.93 -17.80 2.79
CA GLY A 91 -3.47 -18.24 1.47
C GLY A 91 -4.07 -17.45 0.31
N ARG A 92 -4.66 -16.28 0.58
CA ARG A 92 -5.26 -15.38 -0.41
C ARG A 92 -5.24 -13.93 0.11
N ASN A 93 -5.29 -12.97 -0.81
CA ASN A 93 -5.44 -11.56 -0.46
C ASN A 93 -6.68 -11.34 0.42
N LEU A 94 -6.51 -10.58 1.51
CA LEU A 94 -7.63 -10.17 2.36
C LEU A 94 -8.55 -9.20 1.64
N PHE A 95 -7.96 -8.24 0.93
CA PHE A 95 -8.64 -7.26 0.11
C PHE A 95 -8.19 -7.39 -1.34
N TYR A 96 -9.15 -7.40 -2.26
CA TYR A 96 -8.88 -7.46 -3.69
C TYR A 96 -9.80 -6.47 -4.43
N PRO A 97 -9.46 -5.17 -4.39
CA PRO A 97 -10.29 -4.11 -4.95
C PRO A 97 -10.00 -3.83 -6.44
N ILE A 98 -9.76 -4.88 -7.23
CA ILE A 98 -9.40 -4.77 -8.65
C ILE A 98 -10.56 -5.28 -9.50
N ASP A 99 -11.02 -4.47 -10.46
CA ASP A 99 -11.90 -4.93 -11.52
C ASP A 99 -11.09 -5.79 -12.50
N GLU A 100 -11.35 -7.10 -12.54
CA GLU A 100 -10.61 -8.06 -13.37
C GLU A 100 -10.77 -7.79 -14.88
N VAL A 101 -11.89 -7.18 -15.31
CA VAL A 101 -12.14 -6.89 -16.72
C VAL A 101 -11.31 -5.68 -17.16
N ARG A 102 -11.21 -4.67 -16.29
CA ARG A 102 -10.50 -3.41 -16.59
C ARG A 102 -9.06 -3.38 -16.08
N ASN A 103 -8.69 -4.34 -15.23
CA ASN A 103 -7.45 -4.39 -14.48
C ASN A 103 -7.14 -3.06 -13.77
N GLN A 104 -8.15 -2.52 -13.07
CA GLN A 104 -8.09 -1.21 -12.42
C GLN A 104 -8.60 -1.28 -10.99
N TYR A 105 -7.98 -0.47 -10.13
CA TYR A 105 -8.44 -0.27 -8.76
C TYR A 105 -9.82 0.38 -8.72
N VAL A 106 -10.72 -0.16 -7.88
CA VAL A 106 -12.10 0.34 -7.71
C VAL A 106 -12.32 0.74 -6.25
N LEU A 107 -12.28 2.04 -5.98
CA LEU A 107 -12.48 2.60 -4.64
C LEU A 107 -13.78 2.13 -3.94
N PRO A 108 -14.96 2.12 -4.60
CA PRO A 108 -16.18 1.63 -3.96
C PRO A 108 -16.10 0.16 -3.54
N LEU A 109 -15.40 -0.67 -4.33
CA LEU A 109 -15.18 -2.09 -4.02
C LEU A 109 -14.26 -2.24 -2.80
N ALA A 110 -13.16 -1.48 -2.76
CA ALA A 110 -12.28 -1.44 -1.60
C ALA A 110 -13.03 -1.03 -0.33
N LEU A 111 -13.79 0.06 -0.39
CA LEU A 111 -14.57 0.56 0.73
C LEU A 111 -15.57 -0.48 1.25
N ALA A 112 -16.28 -1.16 0.34
CA ALA A 112 -17.21 -2.23 0.72
C ALA A 112 -16.51 -3.40 1.41
N GLN A 113 -15.34 -3.82 0.91
CA GLN A 113 -14.55 -4.89 1.54
C GLN A 113 -14.05 -4.47 2.93
N TYR A 114 -13.62 -3.22 3.11
CA TYR A 114 -13.13 -2.72 4.41
C TYR A 114 -14.27 -2.67 5.41
N ILE A 115 -15.44 -2.18 5.00
CA ILE A 115 -16.63 -2.14 5.86
C ILE A 115 -17.07 -3.55 6.26
N ALA A 116 -17.02 -4.52 5.36
CA ALA A 116 -17.40 -5.89 5.65
C ALA A 116 -16.51 -6.54 6.74
N VAL A 117 -15.23 -6.17 6.80
CA VAL A 117 -14.26 -6.76 7.76
C VAL A 117 -14.14 -5.94 9.04
N LEU A 118 -14.15 -4.61 8.95
CA LEU A 118 -13.82 -3.70 10.06
C LEU A 118 -15.05 -2.96 10.62
N GLY A 119 -16.15 -2.95 9.89
CA GLY A 119 -17.29 -2.07 10.14
C GLY A 119 -17.13 -0.68 9.50
N LEU A 120 -18.07 0.22 9.81
CA LEU A 120 -18.08 1.56 9.23
C LEU A 120 -16.82 2.37 9.62
N PRO A 121 -16.29 3.23 8.73
CA PRO A 121 -15.19 4.10 9.08
C PRO A 121 -15.54 4.99 10.28
N PRO A 122 -14.58 5.28 11.17
CA PRO A 122 -14.79 6.23 12.25
C PRO A 122 -15.23 7.61 11.73
N LEU A 123 -16.08 8.31 12.50
CA LEU A 123 -16.64 9.61 12.10
C LEU A 123 -15.55 10.64 11.77
N TRP A 124 -14.46 10.68 12.55
CA TRP A 124 -13.36 11.61 12.31
C TRP A 124 -12.73 11.43 10.92
N MET A 125 -12.63 10.19 10.43
CA MET A 125 -12.06 9.87 9.13
C MET A 125 -12.98 10.34 7.99
N ILE A 126 -14.31 10.28 8.20
CA ILE A 126 -15.31 10.81 7.26
C ILE A 126 -15.30 12.34 7.24
N GLN A 127 -15.01 12.99 8.37
CA GLN A 127 -14.97 14.45 8.48
C GLN A 127 -13.68 15.05 7.91
N GLU A 128 -12.55 14.34 8.03
CA GLU A 128 -11.24 14.81 7.58
C GLU A 128 -10.90 14.40 6.13
N THR A 129 -11.69 13.51 5.53
CA THR A 129 -11.46 13.05 4.15
C THR A 129 -11.44 14.21 3.14
N THR A 130 -10.43 14.25 2.29
CA THR A 130 -10.42 15.12 1.10
C THR A 130 -10.82 14.39 -0.17
N ASN A 131 -11.28 13.13 -0.06
CA ASN A 131 -11.68 12.33 -1.20
C ASN A 131 -13.11 12.72 -1.62
N PRO A 132 -13.32 13.24 -2.85
CA PRO A 132 -14.63 13.76 -3.28
C PRO A 132 -15.69 12.67 -3.43
N THR A 133 -15.29 11.40 -3.45
CA THR A 133 -16.21 10.27 -3.58
C THR A 133 -16.83 9.87 -2.24
N ILE A 134 -16.16 10.12 -1.11
CA ILE A 134 -16.64 9.69 0.22
C ILE A 134 -17.98 10.31 0.62
N PRO A 135 -18.24 11.62 0.37
CA PRO A 135 -19.56 12.22 0.62
C PRO A 135 -20.72 11.62 -0.18
N THR A 136 -20.44 10.84 -1.22
CA THR A 136 -21.49 10.11 -1.96
C THR A 136 -21.96 8.85 -1.22
N PHE A 137 -21.15 8.33 -0.29
CA PHE A 137 -21.44 7.13 0.48
C PHE A 137 -21.96 7.45 1.89
N PHE A 138 -21.40 8.47 2.52
CA PHE A 138 -21.67 8.85 3.91
C PHE A 138 -22.09 10.31 4.03
N ASP A 139 -23.01 10.59 4.96
CA ASP A 139 -23.30 11.96 5.39
C ASP A 139 -22.26 12.47 6.41
N SER A 140 -22.40 13.74 6.79
CA SER A 140 -21.55 14.39 7.79
C SER A 140 -21.66 13.82 9.21
N GLN A 141 -22.66 12.95 9.46
CA GLN A 141 -22.87 12.22 10.71
C GLN A 141 -22.37 10.77 10.62
N GLY A 142 -21.74 10.38 9.49
CA GLY A 142 -21.22 9.03 9.26
C GLY A 142 -22.30 7.99 8.94
N LYS A 143 -23.55 8.42 8.68
CA LYS A 143 -24.62 7.52 8.27
C LYS A 143 -24.50 7.25 6.78
N THR A 144 -24.65 5.98 6.40
CA THR A 144 -24.62 5.60 4.99
C THR A 144 -25.90 6.05 4.29
N HIS A 145 -25.75 6.63 3.10
CA HIS A 145 -26.88 6.87 2.18
C HIS A 145 -27.29 5.61 1.44
N ILE A 146 -26.37 4.63 1.38
CA ILE A 146 -26.59 3.36 0.72
C ILE A 146 -26.94 2.34 1.80
N GLN A 147 -28.16 1.80 1.73
CA GLN A 147 -28.51 0.56 2.40
C GLN A 147 -27.81 -0.57 1.64
N CYS A 148 -26.55 -0.84 1.98
CA CYS A 148 -25.89 -2.07 1.55
C CYS A 148 -26.09 -3.14 2.63
N ILE A 149 -26.98 -4.08 2.27
CA ILE A 149 -27.31 -5.41 2.84
C ILE A 149 -28.05 -5.41 4.19
#